data_AF-A0A931CRE1-F1
#
_entry.id   AF-A0A931CRE1-F1
#
_cell.length_a   1.000
_cell.length_b   1.000
_cell.length_c   1.000
_cell.angle_alpha   90.00
_cell.angle_beta   90.00
_cell.angle_gamma   90.00
#
_symmetry.space_group_name_H-M   'P 1'
#
loop_
_entity.id
_entity.type
_entity.pdbx_description
1 polymer ?
#
loop_
_entity_poly.entity_id
_entity_poly.type
_entity_poly.pdbx_seq_one_letter_code
_entity_poly.pdbx_strand_id
1 'polypeptide(L)'
;PSFQAFIGTHVPFEQRGKFIGMTELAWAGATLVGIPLAGMTIQAFSFQTPFLVIGILAAACFALIFRLMPEDRPPAGTAGKKTGHLLVNWQQIMKTRQVLGMLSFAFFMALGSDILFVVYGAWLEQSYGLSLAAIGMGTILIGMAEVAGEAITAFFSDRIGLLRTVFIGMILTAGAYFLLPVLDRGVPYVLGGLFLVFLCFEFTIVTAMSLATELIPELRASTLSAFYAVGGMGRVVGAFCGGLIWSKTGIFHISVIAGVCTLAALACMTAGFIRFSRS
;
A
#
# COMPACT_ATOMS: atom_id res chain seq x y z
N PRO A 1 -5.09 1.83 -10.88
CA PRO A 1 -4.49 2.55 -12.02
C PRO A 1 -5.51 3.30 -12.91
N SER A 2 -6.50 2.65 -13.53
CA SER A 2 -7.45 3.31 -14.44
C SER A 2 -8.30 4.39 -13.75
N PHE A 3 -8.76 4.13 -12.52
CA PHE A 3 -9.50 5.08 -11.70
C PHE A 3 -8.65 6.32 -11.34
N GLN A 4 -7.41 6.12 -10.91
CA GLN A 4 -6.47 7.20 -10.60
C GLN A 4 -6.11 8.03 -11.85
N ALA A 5 -6.01 7.41 -13.03
CA ALA A 5 -5.81 8.11 -14.29
C ALA A 5 -7.03 8.94 -14.70
N PHE A 6 -8.25 8.43 -14.45
CA PHE A 6 -9.49 9.17 -14.66
C PHE A 6 -9.55 10.43 -13.77
N ILE A 7 -9.26 10.30 -12.46
CA ILE A 7 -9.14 11.44 -11.53
C ILE A 7 -8.08 12.43 -12.03
N GLY A 8 -6.91 11.92 -12.43
CA GLY A 8 -5.81 12.73 -12.95
C GLY A 8 -6.10 13.47 -14.27
N THR A 9 -7.16 13.09 -14.98
CA THR A 9 -7.58 13.75 -16.23
C THR A 9 -8.74 14.72 -16.00
N HIS A 10 -9.68 14.39 -15.10
CA HIS A 10 -10.93 15.13 -14.89
C HIS A 10 -10.93 16.09 -13.69
N VAL A 11 -10.02 15.92 -12.73
CA VAL A 11 -9.97 16.76 -11.52
C VAL A 11 -8.86 17.82 -11.66
N PRO A 12 -9.15 19.12 -11.42
CA PRO A 12 -8.16 20.19 -11.35
C PRO A 12 -7.06 19.90 -10.32
N PHE A 13 -5.84 20.36 -10.57
CA PHE A 13 -4.68 20.03 -9.74
C PHE A 13 -4.87 20.38 -8.26
N GLU A 14 -5.52 21.51 -7.94
CA GLU A 14 -5.73 21.94 -6.55
C GLU A 14 -6.67 21.00 -5.77
N GLN A 15 -7.53 20.24 -6.47
CA GLN A 15 -8.51 19.35 -5.84
C GLN A 15 -8.07 17.88 -5.85
N ARG A 16 -7.02 17.51 -6.59
CA ARG A 16 -6.57 16.10 -6.71
C ARG A 16 -6.19 15.48 -5.38
N GLY A 17 -5.51 16.23 -4.52
CA GLY A 17 -5.15 15.75 -3.18
C GLY A 17 -6.38 15.31 -2.38
N LYS A 18 -7.50 16.03 -2.50
CA LYS A 18 -8.77 15.68 -1.86
C LYS A 18 -9.35 14.37 -2.42
N PHE A 19 -9.36 14.18 -3.73
CA PHE A 19 -9.90 12.96 -4.36
C PHE A 19 -9.01 11.73 -4.15
N ILE A 20 -7.69 11.90 -4.18
CA ILE A 20 -6.73 10.85 -3.83
C ILE A 20 -6.91 10.50 -2.35
N GLY A 21 -6.95 11.48 -1.45
CA GLY A 21 -7.19 11.24 -0.02
C GLY A 21 -8.53 10.56 0.26
N MET A 22 -9.61 10.86 -0.48
CA MET A 22 -10.87 10.12 -0.37
C MET A 22 -10.72 8.65 -0.81
N THR A 23 -9.84 8.36 -1.76
CA THR A 23 -9.58 6.99 -2.23
C THR A 23 -8.76 6.20 -1.21
N GLU A 24 -7.75 6.82 -0.61
CA GLU A 24 -6.96 6.23 0.47
C GLU A 24 -7.84 6.02 1.72
N LEU A 25 -8.67 7.01 2.08
CA LEU A 25 -9.64 6.84 3.18
C LEU A 25 -10.65 5.70 2.91
N ALA A 26 -11.06 5.48 1.64
CA ALA A 26 -11.92 4.35 1.30
C ALA A 26 -11.19 3.01 1.45
N TRP A 27 -9.89 2.96 1.17
CA TRP A 27 -9.04 1.81 1.45
C TRP A 27 -8.95 1.53 2.95
N ALA A 28 -8.54 2.52 3.74
CA ALA A 28 -8.46 2.40 5.19
C ALA A 28 -9.82 2.08 5.84
N GLY A 29 -10.90 2.67 5.31
CA GLY A 29 -12.28 2.40 5.71
C GLY A 29 -12.72 0.96 5.43
N ALA A 30 -12.25 0.35 4.35
CA ALA A 30 -12.50 -1.06 4.06
C ALA A 30 -11.81 -1.98 5.08
N THR A 31 -10.58 -1.67 5.50
CA THR A 31 -9.89 -2.38 6.58
C THR A 31 -10.58 -2.18 7.93
N LEU A 32 -10.96 -0.93 8.23
CA LEU A 32 -11.54 -0.50 9.50
C LEU A 32 -12.95 -1.05 9.74
N VAL A 33 -13.79 -1.13 8.70
CA VAL A 33 -15.21 -1.50 8.80
C VAL A 33 -15.52 -2.79 8.05
N GLY A 34 -14.98 -2.96 6.85
CA GLY A 34 -15.28 -4.10 5.98
C GLY A 34 -14.80 -5.43 6.56
N ILE A 35 -13.55 -5.52 7.01
CA ILE A 35 -12.99 -6.77 7.56
C ILE A 35 -13.71 -7.21 8.86
N PRO A 36 -13.97 -6.34 9.85
CA PRO A 36 -14.75 -6.72 11.03
C PRO A 36 -16.16 -7.19 10.69
N LEU A 37 -16.87 -6.49 9.79
CA LEU A 37 -18.20 -6.90 9.34
C LEU A 37 -18.17 -8.27 8.63
N ALA A 38 -17.13 -8.53 7.84
CA ALA A 38 -16.91 -9.84 7.26
C ALA A 38 -16.70 -10.90 8.36
N GLY A 39 -15.85 -10.64 9.35
CA GLY A 39 -15.64 -11.54 10.49
C GLY A 39 -16.93 -11.85 11.26
N MET A 40 -17.75 -10.85 11.54
CA MET A 40 -19.05 -11.01 12.23
C MET A 40 -20.05 -11.82 11.39
N THR A 41 -20.14 -11.57 10.08
CA THR A 41 -21.07 -12.29 9.20
C THR A 41 -20.64 -13.74 8.95
N ILE A 42 -19.33 -14.03 8.92
CA ILE A 42 -18.82 -15.41 8.87
C ILE A 42 -19.24 -16.19 10.12
N GLN A 43 -19.10 -15.56 11.29
CA GLN A 43 -19.48 -16.17 12.56
C GLN A 43 -21.00 -16.40 12.68
N ALA A 44 -21.81 -15.46 12.20
CA ALA A 44 -23.26 -15.51 12.35
C ALA A 44 -23.96 -16.42 11.32
N PHE A 45 -23.42 -16.53 10.11
CA PHE A 45 -24.09 -17.22 9.00
C PHE A 45 -23.22 -18.33 8.41
N SER A 46 -22.20 -17.97 7.64
CA SER A 46 -21.33 -18.88 6.92
C SER A 46 -20.17 -18.11 6.28
N PHE A 47 -19.09 -18.82 5.95
CA PHE A 47 -17.93 -18.26 5.25
C PHE A 47 -18.27 -17.66 3.88
N GLN A 48 -19.38 -18.08 3.25
CA GLN A 48 -19.79 -17.61 1.91
C GLN A 48 -20.46 -16.23 1.93
N THR A 49 -21.02 -15.80 3.08
CA THR A 49 -21.84 -14.60 3.19
C THR A 49 -21.11 -13.30 2.82
N PRO A 50 -19.87 -13.04 3.28
CA PRO A 50 -19.14 -11.84 2.87
C PRO A 50 -18.94 -11.76 1.35
N PHE A 51 -18.67 -12.88 0.69
CA PHE A 51 -18.48 -12.92 -0.76
C PHE A 51 -19.75 -12.56 -1.53
N LEU A 52 -20.91 -13.01 -1.05
CA LEU A 52 -22.21 -12.64 -1.64
C LEU A 52 -22.49 -11.15 -1.46
N VAL A 53 -22.26 -10.60 -0.25
CA VAL A 53 -22.46 -9.18 0.03
C VAL A 53 -21.55 -8.32 -0.85
N ILE A 54 -20.26 -8.65 -0.92
CA ILE A 54 -19.29 -7.96 -1.79
C ILE A 54 -19.71 -8.07 -3.25
N GLY A 55 -20.17 -9.25 -3.70
CA GLY A 55 -20.65 -9.46 -5.07
C GLY A 55 -21.86 -8.59 -5.43
N ILE A 56 -22.84 -8.48 -4.53
CA ILE A 56 -24.03 -7.63 -4.73
C ILE A 56 -23.63 -6.15 -4.77
N LEU A 57 -22.78 -5.70 -3.84
CA LEU A 57 -22.29 -4.32 -3.81
C LEU A 57 -21.47 -3.99 -5.07
N ALA A 58 -20.62 -4.91 -5.52
CA ALA A 58 -19.85 -4.75 -6.75
C ALA A 58 -20.76 -4.65 -7.98
N ALA A 59 -21.82 -5.47 -8.07
CA ALA A 59 -22.82 -5.39 -9.14
C ALA A 59 -23.58 -4.05 -9.11
N ALA A 60 -23.93 -3.55 -7.91
CA ALA A 60 -24.56 -2.24 -7.75
C ALA A 60 -23.62 -1.10 -8.19
N CYS A 61 -22.34 -1.13 -7.77
CA CYS A 61 -21.33 -0.18 -8.22
C CYS A 61 -21.15 -0.22 -9.74
N PHE A 62 -21.11 -1.41 -10.34
CA PHE A 62 -21.04 -1.58 -11.80
C PHE A 62 -22.25 -0.93 -12.49
N ALA A 63 -23.47 -1.18 -12.01
CA ALA A 63 -24.68 -0.58 -12.57
C ALA A 63 -24.70 0.95 -12.42
N LEU A 64 -24.20 1.48 -11.31
CA LEU A 64 -24.07 2.92 -11.08
C LEU A 64 -23.05 3.55 -12.02
N ILE A 65 -21.86 2.96 -12.16
CA ILE A 65 -20.84 3.43 -13.11
C ILE A 65 -21.40 3.37 -14.53
N PHE A 66 -22.06 2.28 -14.92
CA PHE A 66 -22.64 2.14 -16.25
C PHE A 66 -23.73 3.18 -16.56
N ARG A 67 -24.49 3.65 -15.56
CA ARG A 67 -25.51 4.68 -15.74
C ARG A 67 -25.00 6.12 -15.62
N LEU A 68 -24.07 6.38 -14.71
CA LEU A 68 -23.67 7.73 -14.33
C LEU A 68 -22.39 8.17 -15.03
N MET A 69 -21.52 7.24 -15.45
CA MET A 69 -20.26 7.59 -16.08
C MET A 69 -20.54 8.12 -17.50
N PRO A 70 -20.19 9.40 -17.79
CA PRO A 70 -20.31 9.93 -19.14
C PRO A 70 -19.47 9.12 -20.11
N GLU A 71 -19.90 9.01 -21.38
CA GLU A 71 -19.04 8.46 -22.43
C GLU A 71 -17.79 9.34 -22.57
N ASP A 72 -16.64 8.80 -22.15
CA ASP A 72 -15.32 9.37 -22.47
C ASP A 72 -15.09 9.21 -23.98
N ARG A 73 -15.59 10.17 -24.77
CA ARG A 73 -15.26 10.24 -26.19
C ARG A 73 -13.83 10.78 -26.32
N PRO A 74 -12.85 9.98 -26.75
CA PRO A 74 -11.52 10.51 -27.00
C PRO A 74 -11.63 11.61 -28.07
N PRO A 75 -10.92 12.74 -27.93
CA PRO A 75 -10.90 13.76 -28.98
C PRO A 75 -10.48 13.10 -30.30
N ALA A 76 -11.30 13.32 -31.33
CA ALA A 76 -11.12 12.74 -32.65
C ALA A 76 -9.69 13.00 -33.15
N GLY A 77 -8.92 11.92 -33.38
CA GLY A 77 -7.57 11.99 -33.96
C GLY A 77 -6.40 11.42 -33.14
N THR A 78 -6.62 10.90 -31.92
CA THR A 78 -5.50 10.40 -31.06
C THR A 78 -5.27 8.88 -31.10
N ALA A 79 -5.95 8.14 -31.98
CA ALA A 79 -5.91 6.67 -32.01
C ALA A 79 -4.58 6.09 -32.54
N GLY A 80 -3.76 6.86 -33.26
CA GLY A 80 -2.58 6.34 -33.96
C GLY A 80 -1.20 6.60 -33.32
N LYS A 81 -1.09 7.42 -32.26
CA LYS A 81 0.22 7.87 -31.72
C LYS A 81 0.58 7.35 -30.31
N LYS A 82 -0.26 6.53 -29.68
CA LYS A 82 -0.11 6.21 -28.24
C LYS A 82 0.94 5.14 -27.90
N THR A 83 1.13 4.11 -28.74
CA THR A 83 2.07 3.00 -28.44
C THR A 83 3.54 3.41 -28.53
N GLY A 84 3.91 4.29 -29.47
CA GLY A 84 5.27 4.83 -29.58
C GLY A 84 5.67 5.69 -28.38
N HIS A 85 4.75 6.52 -27.87
CA HIS A 85 4.97 7.33 -26.68
C HIS A 85 5.04 6.50 -25.39
N LEU A 86 4.29 5.40 -25.26
CA LEU A 86 4.34 4.51 -24.09
C LEU A 86 5.71 3.83 -23.92
N LEU A 87 6.31 3.37 -25.03
CA LEU A 87 7.64 2.74 -25.02
C LEU A 87 8.76 3.76 -24.74
N VAL A 88 8.67 4.96 -25.30
CA VAL A 88 9.62 6.05 -25.04
C VAL A 88 9.53 6.54 -23.59
N ASN A 89 8.32 6.65 -23.04
CA ASN A 89 8.10 6.98 -21.63
C ASN A 89 8.68 5.91 -20.70
N TRP A 90 8.53 4.62 -21.03
CA TRP A 90 9.13 3.52 -20.26
C TRP A 90 10.66 3.55 -20.27
N GLN A 91 11.28 3.84 -21.42
CA GLN A 91 12.73 4.00 -21.52
C GLN A 91 13.23 5.19 -20.70
N GLN A 92 12.49 6.30 -20.65
CA GLN A 92 12.85 7.48 -19.86
C GLN A 92 12.69 7.26 -18.35
N ILE A 93 11.63 6.55 -17.94
CA ILE A 93 11.40 6.09 -16.55
C ILE A 93 12.54 5.19 -16.10
N MET A 94 12.93 4.20 -16.92
CA MET A 94 14.02 3.26 -16.62
C MET A 94 15.40 3.91 -16.61
N LYS A 95 15.63 4.95 -17.43
CA LYS A 95 16.90 5.69 -17.46
C LYS A 95 17.08 6.61 -16.25
N THR A 96 15.99 7.00 -15.59
CA THR A 96 16.04 7.90 -14.45
C THR A 96 16.33 7.13 -13.16
N ARG A 97 17.54 7.30 -12.61
CA ARG A 97 18.00 6.53 -11.44
C ARG A 97 17.16 6.77 -10.19
N GLN A 98 16.62 7.98 -10.01
CA GLN A 98 15.72 8.31 -8.90
C GLN A 98 14.40 7.53 -9.00
N VAL A 99 13.87 7.39 -10.22
CA VAL A 99 12.66 6.59 -10.47
C VAL A 99 12.94 5.12 -10.25
N LEU A 100 14.08 4.60 -10.70
CA LEU A 100 14.46 3.23 -10.41
C LEU A 100 14.57 2.96 -8.89
N GLY A 101 15.17 3.90 -8.14
CA GLY A 101 15.21 3.84 -6.68
C GLY A 101 13.81 3.84 -6.04
N MET A 102 12.89 4.65 -6.56
CA MET A 102 11.49 4.68 -6.14
C MET A 102 10.73 3.38 -6.48
N LEU A 103 10.96 2.79 -7.66
CA LEU A 103 10.35 1.52 -8.06
C LEU A 103 10.90 0.36 -7.22
N SER A 104 12.21 0.32 -6.94
CA SER A 104 12.78 -0.66 -6.02
C SER A 104 12.22 -0.51 -4.62
N PHE A 105 12.05 0.72 -4.14
CA PHE A 105 11.35 1.00 -2.89
C PHE A 105 9.93 0.40 -2.90
N ALA A 106 9.13 0.67 -3.93
CA ALA A 106 7.77 0.17 -4.05
C ALA A 106 7.73 -1.37 -4.01
N PHE A 107 8.64 -2.04 -4.72
CA PHE A 107 8.73 -3.49 -4.72
C PHE A 107 9.04 -4.06 -3.33
N PHE A 108 10.12 -3.60 -2.70
CA PHE A 108 10.60 -4.18 -1.44
C PHE A 108 9.72 -3.83 -0.25
N MET A 109 9.15 -2.63 -0.22
CA MET A 109 8.17 -2.25 0.80
C MET A 109 6.91 -3.12 0.73
N ALA A 110 6.35 -3.26 -0.47
CA ALA A 110 5.17 -4.08 -0.71
C ALA A 110 5.42 -5.57 -0.44
N LEU A 111 6.60 -6.06 -0.80
CA LEU A 111 7.02 -7.42 -0.48
C LEU A 111 7.10 -7.62 1.03
N GLY A 112 7.77 -6.73 1.76
CA GLY A 112 7.90 -6.83 3.22
C GLY A 112 6.55 -6.77 3.93
N SER A 113 5.65 -5.86 3.52
CA SER A 113 4.31 -5.75 4.09
C SER A 113 3.48 -6.99 3.85
N ASP A 114 3.44 -7.51 2.63
CA ASP A 114 2.54 -8.62 2.30
C ASP A 114 3.03 -9.98 2.82
N ILE A 115 4.32 -10.13 3.13
CA ILE A 115 4.80 -11.31 3.88
C ILE A 115 4.09 -11.38 5.24
N LEU A 116 4.02 -10.28 5.99
CA LEU A 116 3.32 -10.23 7.28
C LEU A 116 1.79 -10.22 7.10
N PHE A 117 1.29 -9.45 6.13
CA PHE A 117 -0.15 -9.23 5.92
C PHE A 117 -0.91 -10.55 5.70
N VAL A 118 -0.33 -11.50 4.97
CA VAL A 118 -0.98 -12.78 4.66
C VAL A 118 -1.03 -13.72 5.87
N VAL A 119 -0.12 -13.56 6.83
CA VAL A 119 0.05 -14.54 7.91
C VAL A 119 -0.42 -14.05 9.28
N TYR A 120 -0.57 -12.73 9.49
CA TYR A 120 -0.84 -12.22 10.84
C TYR A 120 -2.15 -12.76 11.41
N GLY A 121 -3.17 -12.97 10.58
CA GLY A 121 -4.44 -13.56 11.02
C GLY A 121 -4.25 -14.98 11.53
N ALA A 122 -3.56 -15.82 10.74
CA ALA A 122 -3.23 -17.20 11.13
C ALA A 122 -2.32 -17.25 12.35
N TRP A 123 -1.38 -16.30 12.50
CA TRP A 123 -0.54 -16.17 13.68
C TRP A 123 -1.35 -15.85 14.94
N LEU A 124 -2.25 -14.86 14.87
CA LEU A 124 -3.13 -14.51 15.99
C LEU A 124 -4.05 -15.68 16.39
N GLU A 125 -4.55 -16.43 15.42
CA GLU A 125 -5.36 -17.63 15.68
C GLU A 125 -4.53 -18.74 16.35
N GLN A 126 -3.39 -19.10 15.77
CA GLN A 126 -2.60 -20.27 16.20
C GLN A 126 -1.83 -20.04 17.50
N SER A 127 -1.25 -18.85 17.70
CA SER A 127 -0.43 -18.54 18.87
C SER A 127 -1.23 -18.04 20.06
N TYR A 128 -2.39 -17.39 19.83
CA TYR A 128 -3.17 -16.75 20.87
C TYR A 128 -4.60 -17.30 21.00
N GLY A 129 -5.02 -18.24 20.15
CA GLY A 129 -6.37 -18.81 20.19
C GLY A 129 -7.46 -17.79 19.90
N LEU A 130 -7.13 -16.69 19.23
CA LEU A 130 -8.09 -15.65 18.91
C LEU A 130 -9.13 -16.19 17.93
N SER A 131 -10.41 -16.00 18.26
CA SER A 131 -11.49 -16.34 17.33
C SER A 131 -11.43 -15.46 16.09
N LEU A 132 -12.01 -15.92 14.99
CA LEU A 132 -12.09 -15.15 13.74
C LEU A 132 -12.72 -13.75 13.95
N ALA A 133 -13.71 -13.65 14.84
CA ALA A 133 -14.32 -12.38 15.21
C ALA A 133 -13.36 -11.48 15.99
N ALA A 134 -12.54 -12.02 16.90
CA ALA A 134 -11.54 -11.25 17.63
C ALA A 134 -10.40 -10.77 16.70
N ILE A 135 -10.00 -11.58 15.72
CA ILE A 135 -9.05 -11.19 14.67
C ILE A 135 -9.65 -10.06 13.82
N GLY A 136 -10.91 -10.20 13.42
CA GLY A 136 -11.65 -9.16 12.71
C GLY A 136 -11.78 -7.85 13.51
N MET A 137 -12.01 -7.91 14.82
CA MET A 137 -11.96 -6.72 15.67
C MET A 137 -10.53 -6.15 15.78
N GLY A 138 -9.51 -7.00 15.78
CA GLY A 138 -8.11 -6.59 15.75
C GLY A 138 -7.75 -5.80 14.48
N THR A 139 -8.39 -6.06 13.33
CA THR A 139 -8.17 -5.27 12.12
C THR A 139 -8.74 -3.86 12.20
N ILE A 140 -9.62 -3.55 13.16
CA ILE A 140 -10.02 -2.17 13.46
C ILE A 140 -8.79 -1.35 13.88
N LEU A 141 -7.89 -1.94 14.70
CA LEU A 141 -6.66 -1.28 15.08
C LEU A 141 -5.77 -1.04 13.86
N ILE A 142 -5.73 -1.97 12.91
CA ILE A 142 -4.99 -1.80 11.65
C ILE A 142 -5.59 -0.65 10.83
N GLY A 143 -6.91 -0.63 10.62
CA GLY A 143 -7.57 0.48 9.92
C GLY A 143 -7.38 1.82 10.62
N MET A 144 -7.38 1.86 11.96
CA MET A 144 -7.04 3.07 12.72
C MET A 144 -5.58 3.49 12.51
N ALA A 145 -4.66 2.54 12.44
CA ALA A 145 -3.24 2.80 12.16
C ALA A 145 -3.08 3.40 10.77
N GLU A 146 -3.79 2.87 9.77
CA GLU A 146 -3.78 3.39 8.39
C GLU A 146 -4.29 4.84 8.35
N VAL A 147 -5.48 5.11 8.90
CA VAL A 147 -6.05 6.47 8.98
C VAL A 147 -5.12 7.43 9.73
N ALA A 148 -4.52 6.99 10.83
CA ALA A 148 -3.57 7.80 11.58
C ALA A 148 -2.30 8.07 10.76
N GLY A 149 -1.80 7.09 10.01
CA GLY A 149 -0.61 7.22 9.16
C GLY A 149 -0.83 8.23 8.03
N GLU A 150 -1.99 8.20 7.38
CA GLU A 150 -2.42 9.20 6.40
C GLU A 150 -2.48 10.60 7.02
N ALA A 151 -3.13 10.74 8.19
CA ALA A 151 -3.25 12.01 8.88
C ALA A 151 -1.87 12.58 9.25
N ILE A 152 -0.99 11.76 9.84
CA ILE A 152 0.38 12.17 10.19
C ILE A 152 1.15 12.60 8.93
N THR A 153 0.99 11.89 7.82
CA THR A 153 1.61 12.25 6.54
C THR A 153 1.17 13.65 6.09
N ALA A 154 -0.12 13.96 6.15
CA ALA A 154 -0.65 15.26 5.76
C ALA A 154 -0.07 16.42 6.59
N PHE A 155 0.23 16.22 7.88
CA PHE A 155 0.79 17.27 8.73
C PHE A 155 2.32 17.39 8.68
N PHE A 156 3.03 16.26 8.60
CA PHE A 156 4.49 16.23 8.74
C PHE A 156 5.24 16.30 7.42
N SER A 157 4.67 15.75 6.34
CA SER A 157 5.39 15.62 5.07
C SER A 157 5.71 16.97 4.42
N ASP A 158 4.80 17.94 4.55
CA ASP A 158 4.98 19.31 4.04
C ASP A 158 6.06 20.11 4.80
N ARG A 159 6.26 19.84 6.09
CA ARG A 159 7.19 20.63 6.93
C ARG A 159 8.64 20.15 6.85
N ILE A 160 8.84 18.83 6.73
CA ILE A 160 10.16 18.18 6.78
C ILE A 160 10.71 17.94 5.36
N GLY A 161 9.81 17.88 4.38
CA GLY A 161 10.09 17.56 2.99
C GLY A 161 9.91 16.07 2.69
N LEU A 162 9.25 15.76 1.57
CA LEU A 162 8.82 14.41 1.20
C LEU A 162 9.94 13.37 1.29
N LEU A 163 11.11 13.65 0.69
CA LEU A 163 12.22 12.69 0.66
C LEU A 163 12.72 12.28 2.06
N ARG A 164 12.87 13.25 2.96
CA ARG A 164 13.33 12.99 4.34
C ARG A 164 12.26 12.22 5.12
N THR A 165 11.00 12.57 4.93
CA THR A 165 9.86 11.91 5.56
C THR A 165 9.78 10.43 5.15
N VAL A 166 9.96 10.08 3.86
CA VAL A 166 10.01 8.68 3.42
C VAL A 166 11.20 7.94 4.06
N PHE A 167 12.38 8.57 4.14
CA PHE A 167 13.54 7.94 4.79
C PHE A 167 13.31 7.65 6.27
N ILE A 168 12.74 8.61 7.02
CA ILE A 168 12.36 8.42 8.42
C ILE A 168 11.33 7.30 8.53
N GLY A 169 10.30 7.32 7.68
CA GLY A 169 9.26 6.31 7.62
C GLY A 169 9.83 4.90 7.45
N MET A 170 10.71 4.68 6.47
CA MET A 170 11.36 3.38 6.25
C MET A 170 12.15 2.89 7.47
N ILE A 171 12.89 3.78 8.13
CA ILE A 171 13.66 3.42 9.34
C ILE A 171 12.70 3.01 10.47
N LEU A 172 11.61 3.76 10.66
CA LEU A 172 10.59 3.45 11.65
C LEU A 172 9.87 2.12 11.33
N THR A 173 9.50 1.90 10.07
CA THR A 173 8.88 0.65 9.63
C THR A 173 9.80 -0.56 9.82
N ALA A 174 11.08 -0.44 9.45
CA ALA A 174 12.05 -1.51 9.70
C ALA A 174 12.22 -1.79 11.20
N GLY A 175 12.31 -0.73 12.01
CA GLY A 175 12.36 -0.84 13.47
C GLY A 175 11.13 -1.52 14.05
N ALA A 176 9.93 -1.18 13.56
CA ALA A 176 8.67 -1.79 13.98
C ALA A 176 8.63 -3.28 13.63
N TYR A 177 9.12 -3.69 12.45
CA TYR A 177 9.25 -5.10 12.09
C TYR A 177 10.21 -5.85 13.03
N PHE A 178 11.40 -5.32 13.31
CA PHE A 178 12.34 -5.99 14.20
C PHE A 178 11.89 -6.01 15.66
N LEU A 179 11.04 -5.06 16.07
CA LEU A 179 10.45 -5.03 17.41
C LEU A 179 9.33 -6.07 17.55
N LEU A 180 8.63 -6.41 16.47
CA LEU A 180 7.44 -7.28 16.51
C LEU A 180 7.67 -8.65 17.20
N PRO A 181 8.77 -9.39 16.95
CA PRO A 181 9.04 -10.65 17.66
C PRO A 181 9.29 -10.46 19.16
N VAL A 182 9.79 -9.30 19.57
CA VAL A 182 9.99 -8.98 21.00
C VAL A 182 8.65 -8.72 21.70
N LEU A 183 7.66 -8.26 20.95
CA LEU A 183 6.29 -8.02 21.44
C LEU A 183 5.42 -9.29 21.45
N ASP A 184 5.93 -10.42 20.95
CA ASP A 184 5.26 -11.73 20.96
C ASP A 184 5.24 -12.35 22.37
N ARG A 185 4.59 -11.66 23.32
CA ARG A 185 4.47 -12.05 24.74
C ARG A 185 3.04 -12.00 25.24
N GLY A 186 2.10 -11.51 24.44
CA GLY A 186 0.71 -11.32 24.85
C GLY A 186 -0.08 -10.53 23.81
N VAL A 187 -1.40 -10.78 23.76
CA VAL A 187 -2.31 -10.19 22.78
C VAL A 187 -2.22 -8.65 22.72
N PRO A 188 -2.23 -7.90 23.84
CA PRO A 188 -2.17 -6.44 23.77
C PRO A 188 -0.85 -5.93 23.14
N TYR A 189 0.26 -6.60 23.42
CA TYR A 189 1.58 -6.23 22.90
C TYR A 189 1.70 -6.50 21.41
N VAL A 190 1.19 -7.65 20.95
CA VAL A 190 1.15 -8.01 19.54
C VAL A 190 0.25 -7.07 18.75
N LEU A 191 -0.95 -6.77 19.24
CA LEU A 191 -1.86 -5.84 18.59
C LEU A 191 -1.27 -4.42 18.52
N GLY A 192 -0.59 -3.98 19.59
CA GLY A 192 0.16 -2.71 19.59
C GLY A 192 1.34 -2.72 18.60
N GLY A 193 2.04 -3.84 18.47
CA GLY A 193 3.11 -4.04 17.49
C GLY A 193 2.61 -4.01 16.06
N LEU A 194 1.50 -4.69 15.76
CA LEU A 194 0.85 -4.65 14.46
C LEU A 194 0.38 -3.22 14.15
N PHE A 195 -0.29 -2.56 15.09
CA PHE A 195 -0.67 -1.15 14.96
C PHE A 195 0.53 -0.27 14.57
N LEU A 196 1.66 -0.42 15.27
CA LEU A 196 2.88 0.35 14.98
C LEU A 196 3.44 0.06 13.58
N VAL A 197 3.49 -1.22 13.19
CA VAL A 197 3.98 -1.64 11.85
C VAL A 197 3.13 -1.02 10.76
N PHE A 198 1.80 -1.16 10.83
CA PHE A 198 0.89 -0.62 9.83
C PHE A 198 0.88 0.90 9.82
N LEU A 199 0.95 1.56 10.98
CA LEU A 199 1.06 3.01 11.09
C LEU A 199 2.29 3.55 10.36
N CYS A 200 3.46 2.98 10.65
CA CYS A 200 4.72 3.42 10.04
C CYS A 200 4.76 3.08 8.55
N PHE A 201 4.26 1.90 8.16
CA PHE A 201 4.15 1.51 6.76
C PHE A 201 3.27 2.48 5.98
N GLU A 202 2.07 2.78 6.47
CA GLU A 202 1.11 3.65 5.78
C GLU A 202 1.66 5.06 5.65
N PHE A 203 2.20 5.60 6.74
CA PHE A 203 2.91 6.88 6.73
C PHE A 203 4.00 6.93 5.65
N THR A 204 4.75 5.84 5.47
CA THR A 204 5.84 5.77 4.50
C THR A 204 5.33 5.68 3.07
N ILE A 205 4.36 4.81 2.79
CA ILE A 205 3.88 4.56 1.43
C ILE A 205 3.12 5.77 0.88
N VAL A 206 2.25 6.40 1.67
CA VAL A 206 1.48 7.59 1.26
C VAL A 206 2.43 8.75 0.95
N THR A 207 3.43 8.99 1.79
CA THR A 207 4.46 10.00 1.52
C THR A 207 5.25 9.68 0.25
N ALA A 208 5.57 8.40 0.02
CA ALA A 208 6.32 7.98 -1.16
C ALA A 208 5.50 8.12 -2.46
N MET A 209 4.18 7.91 -2.40
CA MET A 209 3.29 8.17 -3.54
C MET A 209 3.35 9.65 -3.93
N SER A 210 3.26 10.57 -2.97
CA SER A 210 3.41 12.01 -3.22
C SER A 210 4.76 12.32 -3.87
N LEU A 211 5.86 11.78 -3.31
CA LEU A 211 7.22 11.97 -3.86
C LEU A 211 7.35 11.42 -5.30
N ALA A 212 6.75 10.27 -5.60
CA ALA A 212 6.79 9.67 -6.93
C ALA A 212 6.14 10.58 -8.00
N THR A 213 5.12 11.36 -7.63
CA THR A 213 4.48 12.33 -8.55
C THR A 213 5.31 13.60 -8.77
N GLU A 214 6.26 13.90 -7.90
CA GLU A 214 7.16 15.06 -8.06
C GLU A 214 8.42 14.73 -8.85
N LEU A 215 8.82 13.45 -8.94
CA LEU A 215 10.05 13.03 -9.62
C LEU A 215 10.08 13.36 -11.11
N ILE A 216 9.00 13.08 -11.84
CA ILE A 216 8.86 13.43 -13.26
C ILE A 216 7.46 14.01 -13.47
N PRO A 217 7.28 15.34 -13.31
CA PRO A 217 5.98 16.00 -13.39
C PRO A 217 5.23 15.76 -14.72
N GLU A 218 5.99 15.64 -15.82
CA GLU A 218 5.47 15.39 -17.17
C GLU A 218 4.89 13.98 -17.34
N LEU A 219 5.37 13.01 -16.56
CA LEU A 219 5.02 11.58 -16.67
C LEU A 219 4.36 11.03 -15.39
N ARG A 220 3.78 11.89 -14.54
CA ARG A 220 3.15 11.52 -13.25
C ARG A 220 2.29 10.28 -13.30
N ALA A 221 1.36 10.21 -14.26
CA ALA A 221 0.46 9.07 -14.38
C ALA A 221 1.20 7.78 -14.74
N SER A 222 2.22 7.85 -15.60
CA SER A 222 3.05 6.70 -15.97
C SER A 222 3.95 6.26 -14.81
N THR A 223 4.57 7.19 -14.09
CA THR A 223 5.39 6.91 -12.90
C THR A 223 4.57 6.26 -11.80
N LEU A 224 3.37 6.79 -11.52
CA LEU A 224 2.47 6.22 -10.50
C LEU A 224 1.92 4.85 -10.93
N SER A 225 1.63 4.67 -12.22
CA SER A 225 1.23 3.35 -12.75
C SER A 225 2.36 2.32 -12.62
N ALA A 226 3.60 2.71 -12.92
CA ALA A 226 4.76 1.86 -12.72
C ALA A 226 4.99 1.55 -11.23
N PHE A 227 4.83 2.54 -10.35
CA PHE A 227 4.90 2.36 -8.90
C PHE A 227 3.91 1.31 -8.40
N TYR A 228 2.62 1.42 -8.76
CA TYR A 228 1.62 0.42 -8.37
C TYR A 228 1.84 -0.95 -9.03
N ALA A 229 2.31 -0.99 -10.28
CA ALA A 229 2.59 -2.26 -10.95
C ALA A 229 3.74 -3.01 -10.28
N VAL A 230 4.84 -2.31 -10.00
CA VAL A 230 6.02 -2.86 -9.32
C VAL A 230 5.71 -3.21 -7.87
N GLY A 231 4.98 -2.34 -7.16
CA GLY A 231 4.44 -2.64 -5.84
C GLY A 231 3.59 -3.90 -5.85
N GLY A 232 2.64 -4.01 -6.79
CA GLY A 232 1.80 -5.20 -6.97
C GLY A 232 2.59 -6.49 -7.20
N MET A 233 3.65 -6.44 -8.01
CA MET A 233 4.57 -7.58 -8.14
C MET A 233 5.22 -7.94 -6.80
N GLY A 234 5.67 -6.93 -6.05
CA GLY A 234 6.18 -7.10 -4.68
C GLY A 234 5.17 -7.80 -3.77
N ARG A 235 3.90 -7.36 -3.80
CA ARG A 235 2.82 -7.98 -3.00
C ARG A 235 2.59 -9.44 -3.35
N VAL A 236 2.57 -9.79 -4.63
CA VAL A 236 2.40 -11.18 -5.08
C VAL A 236 3.55 -12.06 -4.58
N VAL A 237 4.79 -11.60 -4.72
CA VAL A 237 5.96 -12.31 -4.22
C VAL A 237 5.91 -12.42 -2.69
N GLY A 238 5.58 -11.32 -2.00
CA GLY A 238 5.47 -11.28 -0.56
C GLY A 238 4.41 -12.22 -0.02
N ALA A 239 3.21 -12.22 -0.59
CA ALA A 239 2.12 -13.13 -0.22
C ALA A 239 2.51 -14.60 -0.40
N PHE A 240 3.15 -14.94 -1.53
CA PHE A 240 3.61 -16.30 -1.80
C PHE A 240 4.71 -16.74 -0.83
N CYS A 241 5.72 -15.88 -0.62
CA CYS A 241 6.80 -16.15 0.32
C CYS A 241 6.30 -16.24 1.77
N GLY A 242 5.38 -15.36 2.17
CA GLY A 242 4.81 -15.31 3.53
C GLY A 242 4.19 -16.63 3.95
N GLY A 243 3.32 -17.21 3.11
CA GLY A 243 2.72 -18.52 3.39
C GLY A 243 3.76 -19.65 3.51
N LEU A 244 4.76 -19.67 2.63
CA LEU A 244 5.83 -20.69 2.68
C LEU A 244 6.72 -20.55 3.92
N ILE A 245 7.11 -19.32 4.28
CA ILE A 245 7.96 -19.04 5.44
C ILE A 245 7.22 -19.37 6.74
N TRP A 246 5.94 -18.98 6.84
CA TRP A 246 5.08 -19.25 7.99
C TRP A 246 5.02 -20.75 8.30
N SER A 247 4.83 -21.58 7.26
CA SER A 247 4.73 -23.03 7.41
C SER A 247 5.95 -23.70 8.03
N LYS A 248 7.12 -23.04 8.04
CA LYS A 248 8.40 -23.62 8.48
C LYS A 248 9.05 -22.94 9.68
N THR A 249 8.81 -21.65 9.90
CA THR A 249 9.75 -20.83 10.70
C THR A 249 9.11 -19.81 11.66
N GLY A 250 7.77 -19.69 11.66
CA GLY A 250 7.02 -18.82 12.59
C GLY A 250 7.22 -17.31 12.36
N ILE A 251 6.75 -16.50 13.31
CA ILE A 251 6.66 -15.03 13.16
C ILE A 251 8.02 -14.34 13.15
N PHE A 252 9.00 -14.86 13.91
CA PHE A 252 10.33 -14.26 14.02
C PHE A 252 10.98 -14.05 12.65
N HIS A 253 11.00 -15.09 11.81
CA HIS A 253 11.61 -15.03 10.49
C HIS A 253 10.84 -14.11 9.54
N ILE A 254 9.51 -14.10 9.63
CA ILE A 254 8.66 -13.19 8.86
C ILE A 254 8.99 -11.74 9.17
N SER A 255 9.05 -11.39 10.45
CA SER A 255 9.40 -10.05 10.91
C SER A 255 10.81 -9.64 10.47
N VAL A 256 11.79 -10.54 10.61
CA VAL A 256 13.18 -10.27 10.19
C VAL A 256 13.27 -10.06 8.67
N ILE A 257 12.64 -10.93 7.88
CA ILE A 257 12.65 -10.82 6.42
C ILE A 257 11.93 -9.53 5.98
N ALA A 258 10.76 -9.22 6.55
CA ALA A 258 10.06 -7.98 6.25
C ALA A 258 10.90 -6.75 6.57
N GLY A 259 11.55 -6.71 7.75
CA GLY A 259 12.47 -5.64 8.13
C GLY A 259 13.68 -5.53 7.21
N VAL A 260 14.29 -6.64 6.82
CA VAL A 260 15.41 -6.67 5.85
C VAL A 260 14.97 -6.17 4.47
N CYS A 261 13.77 -6.52 4.02
CA CYS A 261 13.20 -5.98 2.78
C CYS A 261 12.99 -4.47 2.88
N THR A 262 12.48 -3.95 4.00
CA THR A 262 12.40 -2.50 4.23
C THR A 262 13.78 -1.83 4.23
N LEU A 263 14.81 -2.45 4.82
CA LEU A 263 16.19 -1.95 4.74
C LEU A 263 16.76 -2.01 3.32
N ALA A 264 16.41 -3.02 2.53
CA ALA A 264 16.77 -3.10 1.12
C ALA A 264 16.09 -1.98 0.32
N ALA A 265 14.82 -1.68 0.59
CA ALA A 265 14.11 -0.52 0.02
C ALA A 265 14.86 0.78 0.33
N LEU A 266 15.27 0.96 1.60
CA LEU A 266 16.06 2.10 2.06
C LEU A 266 17.41 2.20 1.34
N ALA A 267 18.15 1.10 1.21
CA ALA A 267 19.44 1.05 0.52
C ALA A 267 19.30 1.37 -0.98
N CYS A 268 18.28 0.81 -1.66
CA CYS A 268 18.01 1.10 -3.07
C CYS A 268 17.61 2.56 -3.28
N MET A 269 16.75 3.10 -2.42
CA MET A 269 16.29 4.47 -2.52
C MET A 269 17.43 5.46 -2.24
N THR A 270 18.23 5.26 -1.19
CA THR A 270 19.45 6.07 -0.94
C THR A 270 20.43 6.03 -2.12
N ALA A 271 20.68 4.86 -2.71
CA ALA A 271 21.52 4.72 -3.90
C ALA A 271 20.96 5.41 -5.15
N GLY A 272 19.64 5.58 -5.23
CA GLY A 272 18.93 6.30 -6.28
C GLY A 272 19.02 7.82 -6.13
N PHE A 273 18.94 8.33 -4.90
CA PHE A 273 18.83 9.77 -4.61
C PHE A 273 20.17 10.45 -4.22
N ILE A 274 21.14 9.75 -3.63
CA ILE A 274 22.37 10.36 -3.07
C ILE A 274 23.51 10.49 -4.10
N ARG A 275 23.61 9.59 -5.08
CA ARG A 275 24.78 9.51 -5.98
C ARG A 275 24.93 10.63 -7.02
N PHE A 276 24.05 11.63 -7.07
CA PHE A 276 24.12 12.74 -8.04
C PHE A 276 24.29 14.14 -7.43
N SER A 277 24.32 14.29 -6.10
CA SER A 277 24.67 15.58 -5.48
C SER A 277 26.17 15.93 -5.59
N ARG A 278 26.95 15.19 -6.40
CA ARG A 278 28.42 15.32 -6.55
C ARG A 278 28.91 15.37 -8.01
N SER A 279 28.05 15.72 -8.97
CA SER A 279 28.49 16.01 -10.35
C SER A 279 28.07 17.42 -10.76
#